data_AF-A0A5C5RL42-F1
#
_entry.id   AF-A0A5C5RL42-F1
#
_cell.length_a   1.000
_cell.length_b   1.000
_cell.length_c   1.000
_cell.angle_alpha   90.00
_cell.angle_beta   90.00
_cell.angle_gamma   90.00
#
_symmetry.space_group_name_H-M   'P 1'
#
loop_
_entity.id
_entity.type
_entity.pdbx_description
1 polymer ?
#
loop_
_entity_poly.entity_id
_entity_poly.type
_entity_poly.pdbx_seq_one_letter_code
_entity_poly.pdbx_strand_id
1 'polypeptide(L)'
;MAVDSWDDLRMYAEMGTFGHLTFVCDWDKAMDLAVHDTTGLWVHSTWDALATLDDYARFSTDADHPLGVGLREYLSGQAPAGSHLIPAGRIRHNESETVRGRKDWMKERRCSVPTEIDPAGYREMVSHVVIQTRGTICPRMYFEDRTSDLGTVLIGYIGAHPTNTKTS
;
A
#
# COMPACT_ATOMS: atom_id res chain seq x y z
N MET A 1 17.05 0.46 9.10
CA MET A 1 17.54 -0.12 7.83
C MET A 1 17.28 0.94 6.77
N ALA A 2 18.26 1.30 5.96
CA ALA A 2 18.05 2.26 4.87
C ALA A 2 17.71 1.46 3.61
N VAL A 3 16.65 1.84 2.90
CA VAL A 3 16.36 1.30 1.58
C VAL A 3 17.06 2.19 0.56
N ASP A 4 17.97 1.64 -0.25
CA ASP A 4 18.72 2.44 -1.22
C ASP A 4 18.26 2.17 -2.66
N SER A 5 17.52 1.08 -2.87
CA SER A 5 17.01 0.66 -4.17
C SER A 5 15.69 -0.10 -4.07
N TRP A 6 15.00 -0.23 -5.21
CA TRP A 6 13.79 -1.05 -5.32
C TRP A 6 14.08 -2.54 -5.08
N ASP A 7 15.27 -3.02 -5.46
CA ASP A 7 15.73 -4.37 -5.14
C ASP A 7 15.89 -4.58 -3.63
N ASP A 8 16.46 -3.60 -2.91
CA ASP A 8 16.54 -3.65 -1.44
C ASP A 8 15.14 -3.70 -0.82
N LEU A 9 14.21 -2.87 -1.32
CA LEU A 9 12.83 -2.86 -0.84
C LEU A 9 12.18 -4.23 -0.96
N ARG A 10 12.32 -4.86 -2.14
CA ARG A 10 11.83 -6.21 -2.41
C ARG A 10 12.47 -7.23 -1.49
N MET A 11 13.79 -7.21 -1.38
CA MET A 11 14.55 -8.13 -0.52
C MET A 11 14.08 -8.01 0.93
N TYR A 12 13.93 -6.78 1.45
CA TYR A 12 13.48 -6.56 2.82
C TYR A 12 12.04 -7.02 3.06
N ALA A 13 11.16 -6.87 2.07
CA ALA A 13 9.82 -7.42 2.13
C ALA A 13 9.82 -8.95 2.14
N GLU A 14 10.60 -9.60 1.27
CA GLU A 14 10.74 -11.06 1.21
C GLU A 14 11.39 -11.64 2.48
N MET A 15 12.29 -10.89 3.12
CA MET A 15 12.89 -11.25 4.41
C MET A 15 11.95 -11.08 5.61
N GLY A 16 10.73 -10.56 5.41
CA GLY A 16 9.77 -10.32 6.48
C GLY A 16 10.14 -9.16 7.39
N THR A 17 10.83 -8.14 6.87
CA THR A 17 11.17 -6.93 7.64
C THR A 17 9.91 -6.21 8.16
N PHE A 18 8.82 -6.28 7.39
CA PHE A 18 7.50 -5.80 7.78
C PHE A 18 6.69 -6.97 8.33
N GLY A 19 6.71 -7.14 9.65
CA GLY A 19 6.13 -8.31 10.33
C GLY A 19 4.60 -8.39 10.29
N HIS A 20 3.93 -7.28 9.95
CA HIS A 20 2.47 -7.17 9.92
C HIS A 20 1.93 -6.84 8.52
N LEU A 21 2.79 -6.92 7.49
CA LEU A 21 2.37 -6.78 6.10
C LEU A 21 2.44 -8.11 5.36
N THR A 22 1.46 -8.33 4.49
CA THR A 22 1.45 -9.47 3.57
C THR A 22 1.52 -8.95 2.14
N PHE A 23 2.61 -9.25 1.45
CA PHE A 23 2.81 -8.85 0.06
C PHE A 23 2.19 -9.89 -0.87
N VAL A 24 1.15 -9.48 -1.60
CA VAL A 24 0.51 -10.26 -2.67
C VAL A 24 0.68 -9.58 -4.03
N CYS A 25 1.48 -8.52 -4.07
CA CYS A 25 1.76 -7.74 -5.27
C CYS A 25 2.72 -8.42 -6.24
N ASP A 26 2.57 -8.08 -7.52
CA ASP A 26 3.55 -8.39 -8.56
C ASP A 26 4.73 -7.41 -8.47
N TRP A 27 5.88 -7.91 -8.01
CA TRP A 27 7.10 -7.11 -7.86
C TRP A 27 7.67 -6.62 -9.19
N ASP A 28 7.36 -7.26 -10.32
CA ASP A 28 7.84 -6.79 -11.63
C ASP A 28 7.26 -5.39 -11.92
N LYS A 29 6.03 -5.10 -11.49
CA LYS A 29 5.42 -3.76 -11.58
C LYS A 29 6.12 -2.71 -10.72
N ALA A 30 6.66 -3.11 -9.58
CA ALA A 30 7.47 -2.23 -8.75
C ALA A 30 8.83 -1.98 -9.40
N MET A 31 9.43 -3.00 -10.03
CA MET A 31 10.70 -2.86 -10.73
C MET A 31 10.60 -1.97 -11.97
N ASP A 32 9.45 -1.95 -12.66
CA ASP A 32 9.20 -0.99 -13.74
C ASP A 32 9.37 0.47 -13.26
N LEU A 33 9.10 0.77 -11.98
CA LEU A 33 9.32 2.11 -11.40
C LEU A 33 10.81 2.43 -11.21
N ALA A 34 11.65 1.42 -10.95
CA ALA A 34 13.07 1.61 -10.65
C ALA A 34 13.82 2.29 -11.80
N VAL A 35 13.43 2.00 -13.05
CA VAL A 35 13.99 2.62 -14.26
C VAL A 35 13.71 4.13 -14.31
N HIS A 36 12.65 4.58 -13.65
CA HIS A 36 12.19 5.96 -13.66
C HIS A 36 12.52 6.74 -12.37
N ASP A 37 12.75 6.04 -11.26
CA ASP A 37 13.13 6.63 -9.98
C ASP A 37 14.63 6.93 -9.90
N THR A 38 15.11 7.87 -10.72
CA THR A 38 16.53 8.21 -10.81
C THR A 38 17.09 8.89 -9.55
N THR A 39 16.25 9.21 -8.57
CA THR A 39 16.62 9.95 -7.35
C THR A 39 16.44 9.15 -6.07
N GLY A 40 15.86 7.95 -6.14
CA GLY A 40 15.49 7.13 -4.97
C GLY A 40 14.31 7.69 -4.15
N LEU A 41 13.74 8.82 -4.54
CA LEU A 41 12.66 9.46 -3.77
C LEU A 41 11.39 8.62 -3.75
N TRP A 42 11.12 7.85 -4.81
CA TRP A 42 9.93 7.03 -4.87
C TRP A 42 10.09 5.77 -4.02
N VAL A 43 11.26 5.12 -4.04
CA VAL A 43 11.51 3.97 -3.17
C VAL A 43 11.49 4.37 -1.69
N HIS A 44 12.11 5.49 -1.32
CA HIS A 44 12.05 5.98 0.07
C HIS A 44 10.61 6.31 0.50
N SER A 45 9.84 7.00 -0.36
CA SER A 45 8.43 7.30 -0.05
C SER A 45 7.56 6.04 0.05
N THR A 46 7.89 5.00 -0.71
CA THR A 46 7.20 3.70 -0.66
C THR A 46 7.55 2.97 0.63
N TRP A 47 8.81 2.98 1.03
CA TRP A 47 9.26 2.44 2.31
C TRP A 47 8.60 3.13 3.49
N ASP A 48 8.55 4.45 3.52
CA ASP A 48 7.88 5.20 4.58
C ASP A 48 6.39 4.80 4.67
N ALA A 49 5.73 4.62 3.53
CA ALA A 49 4.35 4.19 3.48
C ALA A 49 4.15 2.76 4.02
N LEU A 50 5.05 1.83 3.67
CA LEU A 50 5.03 0.46 4.18
C LEU A 50 5.31 0.43 5.68
N ALA A 51 6.31 1.16 6.16
CA ALA A 51 6.63 1.26 7.58
C ALA A 51 5.45 1.83 8.39
N THR A 52 4.77 2.85 7.86
CA THR A 52 3.53 3.38 8.47
C THR A 52 2.42 2.32 8.52
N LEU A 53 2.20 1.56 7.45
CA LEU A 53 1.17 0.52 7.44
C LEU A 53 1.52 -0.65 8.36
N ASP A 54 2.80 -1.00 8.51
CA ASP A 54 3.26 -2.03 9.43
C ASP A 54 3.07 -1.61 10.90
N ASP A 55 3.48 -0.38 11.25
CA ASP A 55 3.25 0.18 12.59
C ASP A 55 1.75 0.32 12.90
N TYR A 56 0.94 0.69 11.91
CA TYR A 56 -0.52 0.72 12.02
C TYR A 56 -1.07 -0.68 12.27
N ALA A 57 -0.68 -1.67 11.47
CA ALA A 57 -1.17 -3.04 11.60
C ALA A 57 -0.79 -3.62 12.96
N ARG A 58 0.45 -3.42 13.42
CA ARG A 58 0.89 -3.77 14.78
C ARG A 58 -0.04 -3.15 15.82
N PHE A 59 -0.26 -1.83 15.74
CA PHE A 59 -1.13 -1.10 16.66
C PHE A 59 -2.57 -1.63 16.65
N SER A 60 -3.12 -1.95 15.49
CA SER A 60 -4.49 -2.46 15.34
C SER A 60 -4.68 -3.89 15.86
N THR A 61 -3.60 -4.69 15.90
CA THR A 61 -3.63 -6.07 16.40
C THR A 61 -3.21 -6.22 17.86
N ASP A 62 -2.72 -5.15 18.48
CA ASP A 62 -2.27 -5.15 19.86
C ASP A 62 -3.48 -5.25 20.82
N ALA A 63 -3.44 -6.22 21.72
CA ALA A 63 -4.54 -6.54 22.64
C ALA A 63 -4.80 -5.44 23.68
N ASP A 64 -3.80 -4.60 23.97
CA ASP A 64 -3.91 -3.52 24.95
C ASP A 64 -4.43 -2.20 24.34
N HIS A 65 -4.68 -2.18 23.03
CA HIS A 65 -5.10 -0.99 22.30
C HIS A 65 -6.61 -0.94 22.01
N PRO A 66 -7.20 0.27 21.88
CA PRO A 66 -8.63 0.41 21.63
C PRO A 66 -9.05 -0.24 20.31
N LEU A 67 -9.97 -1.20 20.38
CA LEU A 67 -10.58 -1.79 19.20
C LEU A 67 -11.27 -0.71 18.36
N GLY A 68 -11.11 -0.79 17.03
CA GLY A 68 -11.86 0.04 16.08
C GLY A 68 -11.19 1.36 15.67
N VAL A 69 -9.91 1.56 16.00
CA VAL A 69 -9.13 2.69 15.48
C VAL A 69 -8.70 2.39 14.05
N GLY A 70 -9.31 3.10 13.09
CA GLY A 70 -8.94 3.01 11.69
C GLY A 70 -7.64 3.74 11.36
N LEU A 71 -7.10 3.47 10.17
CA LEU A 71 -5.88 4.13 9.67
C LEU A 71 -5.98 5.66 9.66
N ARG A 72 -7.18 6.20 9.44
CA ARG A 72 -7.40 7.65 9.46
C ARG A 72 -7.19 8.22 10.86
N GLU A 73 -7.81 7.61 11.86
CA GLU A 73 -7.71 7.99 13.26
C GLU A 73 -6.26 7.85 13.75
N TYR A 74 -5.61 6.74 13.40
CA TYR A 74 -4.20 6.48 13.65
C TYR A 74 -3.31 7.64 13.18
N LEU A 75 -3.42 8.02 11.90
CA LEU A 75 -2.61 9.10 11.31
C LEU A 75 -2.97 10.50 11.83
N SER A 76 -4.16 10.68 12.40
CA SER A 76 -4.64 11.97 12.87
C SER A 76 -4.27 12.29 14.32
N GLY A 77 -3.66 11.34 15.04
CA GLY A 77 -3.17 11.58 16.40
C GLY A 77 -3.27 10.42 17.38
N GLN A 78 -3.71 9.23 16.93
CA GLN A 78 -3.72 8.04 17.81
C GLN A 78 -2.46 7.17 17.69
N ALA A 79 -1.58 7.46 16.73
CA ALA A 79 -0.32 6.76 16.60
C ALA A 79 0.57 6.93 17.86
N PRO A 80 1.12 5.83 18.41
CA PRO A 80 2.08 5.90 19.50
C PRO A 80 3.30 6.75 19.15
N ALA A 81 3.92 7.36 20.17
CA ALA A 81 5.14 8.14 20.00
C ALA A 81 6.25 7.28 19.36
N GLY A 82 6.90 7.82 18.31
CA GLY A 82 7.94 7.12 17.57
C GLY A 82 7.46 6.25 16.42
N SER A 83 6.15 6.17 16.17
CA SER A 83 5.60 5.48 14.99
C SER A 83 5.99 6.19 13.68
N HIS A 84 6.14 5.41 12.60
CA HIS A 84 6.34 5.95 11.26
C HIS A 84 5.03 6.54 10.74
N LEU A 85 5.05 7.79 10.27
CA LEU A 85 3.85 8.47 9.77
C LEU A 85 4.12 9.16 8.44
N ILE A 86 3.42 8.70 7.40
CA ILE A 86 3.23 9.49 6.19
C ILE A 86 2.11 10.52 6.37
N PRO A 87 2.12 11.65 5.63
CA PRO A 87 1.02 12.59 5.67
C PRO A 87 -0.31 11.94 5.27
N ALA A 88 -1.36 12.10 6.09
CA ALA A 88 -2.68 11.51 5.84
C ALA A 88 -3.24 11.87 4.45
N GLY A 89 -2.88 13.07 3.93
CA GLY A 89 -3.22 13.51 2.57
C GLY A 89 -2.61 12.69 1.43
N ARG A 90 -1.70 11.74 1.71
CA ARG A 90 -1.20 10.76 0.72
C ARG A 90 -2.07 9.51 0.65
N ILE A 91 -2.90 9.23 1.66
CA ILE A 91 -3.78 8.06 1.66
C ILE A 91 -5.12 8.41 1.01
N ARG A 92 -5.60 7.52 0.17
CA ARG A 92 -6.95 7.53 -0.40
C ARG A 92 -7.63 6.26 0.07
N HIS A 93 -8.67 6.40 0.89
CA HIS A 93 -9.46 5.27 1.38
C HIS A 93 -10.45 4.73 0.34
N ASN A 94 -10.56 5.41 -0.80
CA ASN A 94 -11.41 4.98 -1.88
C ASN A 94 -10.90 5.51 -3.22
N GLU A 95 -11.32 4.85 -4.28
CA GLU A 95 -11.19 5.34 -5.64
C GLU A 95 -12.28 6.37 -5.94
N SER A 96 -12.03 7.23 -6.93
CA SER A 96 -13.04 8.20 -7.37
C SER A 96 -14.36 7.50 -7.75
N GLU A 97 -15.51 8.13 -7.50
CA GLU A 97 -16.83 7.57 -7.81
C GLU A 97 -16.96 7.17 -9.29
N THR A 98 -16.30 7.93 -10.18
CA THR A 98 -16.23 7.64 -11.62
C THR A 98 -15.55 6.30 -11.93
N VAL A 99 -14.54 5.90 -11.15
CA VAL A 99 -13.84 4.62 -11.32
C VAL A 99 -14.68 3.45 -10.82
N ARG A 100 -15.37 3.63 -9.69
CA ARG A 100 -16.25 2.58 -9.13
C ARG A 100 -17.44 2.25 -10.03
N GLY A 101 -17.94 3.24 -10.78
CA GLY A 101 -19.02 3.04 -11.74
C GLY A 101 -18.63 2.24 -13.00
N ARG A 102 -17.33 2.01 -13.23
CA ARG A 102 -16.80 1.36 -14.45
C ARG A 102 -16.15 0.03 -14.10
N LYS A 103 -16.89 -1.06 -14.29
CA LYS A 103 -16.42 -2.43 -14.00
C LYS A 103 -15.08 -2.76 -14.67
N ASP A 104 -14.80 -2.20 -15.84
CA ASP A 104 -13.53 -2.44 -16.53
C ASP A 104 -12.33 -1.78 -15.84
N TRP A 105 -12.50 -0.67 -15.13
CA TRP A 105 -11.42 -0.02 -14.38
C TRP A 105 -11.23 -0.62 -12.99
N MET A 106 -12.27 -1.23 -12.43
CA MET A 106 -12.16 -2.06 -11.23
C MET A 106 -11.37 -3.36 -11.51
N LYS A 107 -11.37 -3.87 -12.75
CA LYS A 107 -10.54 -5.02 -13.13
C LYS A 107 -9.05 -4.73 -13.00
N GLU A 108 -8.60 -3.52 -13.32
CA GLU A 108 -7.19 -3.11 -13.16
C GLU A 108 -6.76 -3.00 -11.69
N ARG A 109 -7.71 -3.02 -10.75
CA ARG A 109 -7.49 -3.00 -9.30
C ARG A 109 -7.67 -4.38 -8.65
N ARG A 110 -7.83 -5.42 -9.48
CA ARG A 110 -7.82 -6.80 -9.03
C ARG A 110 -6.38 -7.22 -8.79
N CYS A 111 -6.05 -7.38 -7.53
CA CYS A 111 -4.79 -7.95 -7.12
C CYS A 111 -5.00 -9.45 -6.96
N SER A 112 -4.17 -10.25 -7.62
CA SER A 112 -4.18 -11.70 -7.41
C SER A 112 -3.85 -12.00 -5.96
N VAL A 113 -4.61 -12.88 -5.31
CA VAL A 113 -4.33 -13.33 -3.95
C VAL A 113 -4.37 -14.85 -3.89
N PRO A 114 -3.61 -15.49 -2.97
CA PRO A 114 -3.78 -16.90 -2.70
C PRO A 114 -5.23 -17.24 -2.35
N THR A 115 -5.70 -18.42 -2.77
CA THR A 115 -7.09 -18.85 -2.53
C THR A 115 -7.42 -19.04 -1.05
N GLU A 116 -6.38 -19.18 -0.22
CA GLU A 116 -6.45 -19.20 1.24
C GLU A 116 -6.91 -17.85 1.82
N ILE A 117 -6.61 -16.74 1.13
CA ILE A 117 -7.06 -15.38 1.52
C ILE A 117 -8.47 -15.10 0.99
N ASP A 118 -8.73 -15.45 -0.27
CA ASP A 118 -10.04 -15.31 -0.90
C ASP A 118 -10.26 -16.42 -1.94
N PRO A 119 -11.33 -17.22 -1.83
CA PRO A 119 -11.61 -18.30 -2.79
C PRO A 119 -11.72 -17.87 -4.25
N ALA A 120 -11.99 -16.59 -4.53
CA ALA A 120 -12.00 -16.05 -5.89
C ALA A 120 -10.60 -15.97 -6.54
N GLY A 121 -9.53 -16.06 -5.74
CA GLY A 121 -8.13 -15.92 -6.19
C GLY A 121 -7.73 -14.48 -6.51
N TYR A 122 -8.57 -13.49 -6.20
CA TYR A 122 -8.27 -12.08 -6.36
C TYR A 122 -9.06 -11.22 -5.37
N ARG A 123 -8.53 -10.02 -5.08
CA ARG A 123 -9.20 -8.97 -4.29
C ARG A 123 -9.25 -7.67 -5.09
N GLU A 124 -10.36 -6.95 -4.96
CA GLU A 124 -10.47 -5.59 -5.51
C GLU A 124 -10.04 -4.59 -4.44
N MET A 125 -8.84 -4.00 -4.60
CA MET A 125 -8.30 -3.03 -3.65
C MET A 125 -8.52 -1.61 -4.15
N VAL A 126 -9.17 -0.78 -3.34
CA VAL A 126 -9.47 0.63 -3.67
C VAL A 126 -8.68 1.63 -2.83
N SER A 127 -8.26 1.20 -1.63
CA SER A 127 -7.40 1.99 -0.78
C SER A 127 -5.99 2.04 -1.35
N HIS A 128 -5.41 3.24 -1.43
CA HIS A 128 -4.08 3.41 -1.97
C HIS A 128 -3.32 4.60 -1.37
N VAL A 129 -2.00 4.48 -1.39
CA VAL A 129 -1.07 5.55 -1.08
C VAL A 129 -0.59 6.18 -2.38
N VAL A 130 -0.62 7.51 -2.43
CA VAL A 130 -0.04 8.31 -3.51
C VAL A 130 1.44 8.54 -3.19
N ILE A 131 2.32 7.86 -3.93
CA ILE A 131 3.77 7.96 -3.75
C ILE A 131 4.27 9.30 -4.32
N GLN A 132 3.82 9.64 -5.54
CA GLN A 132 4.17 10.90 -6.21
C GLN A 132 3.02 11.40 -7.08
N THR A 133 2.87 12.73 -7.13
CA THR A 133 1.81 13.42 -7.90
C THR A 133 2.33 14.25 -9.07
N ARG A 134 3.65 14.41 -9.20
CA ARG A 134 4.28 15.23 -10.25
C ARG A 134 5.17 14.38 -11.13
N GLY A 135 5.08 14.61 -12.44
CA GLY A 135 5.83 13.87 -13.46
C GLY A 135 4.91 13.06 -14.37
N THR A 136 5.49 12.44 -15.39
CA THR A 136 4.76 11.60 -16.37
C THR A 136 4.20 10.33 -15.72
N ILE A 137 4.90 9.79 -14.72
CA ILE A 137 4.49 8.61 -13.97
C ILE A 137 4.08 9.07 -12.57
N CYS A 138 2.90 8.63 -12.14
CA CYS A 138 2.36 8.91 -10.80
C CYS A 138 2.19 7.57 -10.05
N PRO A 139 3.25 7.05 -9.40
CA PRO A 139 3.23 5.76 -8.75
C PRO A 139 2.23 5.71 -7.61
N ARG A 140 1.61 4.54 -7.43
CA ARG A 140 0.63 4.23 -6.40
C ARG A 140 0.95 2.91 -5.75
N MET A 141 0.60 2.81 -4.47
CA MET A 141 0.59 1.56 -3.73
C MET A 141 -0.84 1.24 -3.28
N TYR A 142 -1.43 0.15 -3.75
CA TYR A 142 -2.74 -0.31 -3.28
C TYR A 142 -2.61 -1.30 -2.15
N PHE A 143 -3.50 -1.18 -1.18
CA PHE A 143 -3.52 -2.03 -0.01
C PHE A 143 -4.95 -2.32 0.44
N GLU A 144 -5.09 -3.36 1.26
CA GLU A 144 -6.32 -3.69 1.95
C GLU A 144 -6.03 -3.95 3.43
N ASP A 145 -6.76 -3.25 4.29
CA ASP A 145 -6.70 -3.47 5.73
C ASP A 145 -7.47 -4.75 6.10
N ARG A 146 -6.72 -5.75 6.58
CA ARG A 146 -7.23 -7.04 7.06
C ARG A 146 -6.73 -7.30 8.49
N THR A 147 -6.49 -6.24 9.25
CA THR A 147 -6.03 -6.34 10.65
C THR A 147 -7.07 -7.01 11.54
N SER A 148 -8.36 -6.80 11.25
CA SER A 148 -9.46 -7.38 12.04
C SER A 148 -9.67 -8.89 11.89
N ASP A 149 -9.25 -9.48 10.77
CA ASP A 149 -9.51 -10.90 10.46
C ASP A 149 -8.25 -11.71 10.16
N LEU A 150 -7.26 -11.13 9.48
CA LEU A 150 -5.97 -11.77 9.18
C LEU A 150 -4.82 -11.22 10.05
N GLY A 151 -5.04 -10.14 10.81
CA GLY A 151 -3.99 -9.51 11.61
C GLY A 151 -2.92 -8.79 10.79
N THR A 152 -3.19 -8.47 9.52
CA THR A 152 -2.19 -7.92 8.59
C THR A 152 -2.82 -6.93 7.62
N VAL A 153 -2.01 -6.05 7.05
CA VAL A 153 -2.39 -5.25 5.87
C VAL A 153 -1.85 -5.94 4.62
N LEU A 154 -2.74 -6.20 3.66
CA LEU A 154 -2.37 -6.78 2.37
C LEU A 154 -1.84 -5.68 1.45
N ILE A 155 -0.65 -5.87 0.87
CA ILE A 155 -0.09 -4.99 -0.15
C ILE A 155 -0.29 -5.66 -1.51
N GLY A 156 -1.25 -5.15 -2.29
CA GLY A 156 -1.69 -5.78 -3.54
C GLY A 156 -1.06 -5.24 -4.81
N TYR A 157 -0.58 -3.99 -4.79
CA TYR A 157 0.03 -3.39 -5.97
C TYR A 157 1.01 -2.29 -5.57
N ILE A 158 2.17 -2.26 -6.22
CA ILE A 158 3.09 -1.13 -6.22
C ILE A 158 3.51 -0.93 -7.67
N GLY A 159 3.24 0.24 -8.25
CA GLY A 159 3.50 0.48 -9.66
C GLY A 159 3.00 1.83 -10.14
N ALA A 160 3.04 2.02 -11.47
CA ALA A 160 2.53 3.23 -12.11
C ALA A 160 1.02 3.43 -11.85
N HIS A 161 0.49 4.60 -12.20
CA HIS A 161 -0.95 4.83 -12.10
C HIS A 161 -1.71 3.82 -12.98
N PRO A 162 -2.65 3.01 -12.44
CA PRO A 162 -3.57 2.24 -13.28
C PRO A 162 -4.46 3.17 -14.09
N THR A 163 -4.88 2.78 -15.30
CA THR A 163 -5.61 3.67 -16.21
C THR A 163 -6.85 4.29 -15.54
N ASN A 164 -7.04 5.60 -15.70
CA ASN A 164 -8.28 6.28 -15.35
C ASN A 164 -8.62 7.38 -16.37
N THR A 165 -9.76 8.06 -16.22
CA THR A 165 -10.25 9.11 -17.13
C THR A 165 -9.33 10.32 -17.34
N LYS A 166 -8.19 10.40 -16.64
CA LYS A 166 -7.18 11.43 -16.84
C LYS A 166 -5.85 10.76 -17.18
N THR A 167 -5.45 10.96 -18.43
CA THR A 167 -4.14 10.69 -19.06
C THR A 167 -3.81 9.24 -19.43
N SER A 168 -3.88 8.98 -20.74
CA SER A 168 -2.79 8.40 -21.53
C SER A 168 -1.55 9.30 -21.52
#